data_AF-A0A8S9WU90-F1
#
_entry.id   AF-A0A8S9WU90-F1
#
_cell.length_a   1.000
_cell.length_b   1.000
_cell.length_c   1.000
_cell.angle_alpha   90.00
_cell.angle_beta   90.00
_cell.angle_gamma   90.00
#
_symmetry.space_group_name_H-M   'P 1'
#
loop_
_entity.id
_entity.type
_entity.pdbx_description
1 polymer ?
#
loop_
_entity_poly.entity_id
_entity_poly.type
_entity_poly.pdbx_seq_one_letter_code
_entity_poly.pdbx_strand_id
1 'polypeptide(L)'
;MDKIVSRRKFVRAFFTELASKITEPGPEGDVTEFRVKMDSLKEKCQVLADLDAAVFESLVSADVEPQENEVVEEMEVAQSYQDRFAVTLFGLAGNILSMIIWSRPHLKSTSSVVLVALAVSDTLVILNSIWLELAINYSLLKQYRGLPGFDKYVIYIHNYYMQWSFILSEVVYRMAATASLYLTVIITLERYICICHPFWFEEWCSYSRICKSVAATIVFSIAYRMSNFWEARVIRVRVIHEGKITPIYIRELTEYVYLRYIHVWTFIFVDYLLPLTFIVVLNTITTIKLRRMNKIRHEISDERKNENKLTMMMLYVVLEFLVCTSMSGFISLETIFPRAEPRSGSEKLLLRQLGDSFNTLNSSVNIATYFSSWQPFRRSFMKMCCGKTRSSRNHQQTIDLQDITT
;
A
#
# COMPACT_ATOMS: atom_id res chain seq x y z
N MET A 1 34.52 -22.47 10.33
CA MET A 1 35.61 -22.86 11.26
C MET A 1 36.96 -22.21 10.92
N ASP A 2 37.41 -22.19 9.66
CA ASP A 2 38.75 -21.66 9.29
C ASP A 2 38.96 -20.15 9.54
N LYS A 3 37.91 -19.32 9.43
CA LYS A 3 38.00 -17.88 9.76
C LYS A 3 38.22 -17.59 11.24
N ILE A 4 37.78 -18.49 12.13
CA ILE A 4 37.92 -18.36 13.59
C ILE A 4 39.34 -18.74 14.03
N VAL A 5 39.91 -19.80 13.42
CA VAL A 5 41.29 -20.24 13.68
C VAL A 5 42.32 -19.19 13.21
N SER A 6 42.04 -18.51 12.09
CA SER A 6 42.88 -17.41 11.57
C SER A 6 42.90 -16.19 12.50
N ARG A 7 41.74 -15.81 13.08
CA ARG A 7 41.64 -14.69 14.02
C ARG A 7 42.32 -14.96 15.36
N ARG A 8 42.22 -16.18 15.90
CA ARG A 8 42.96 -16.57 17.13
C ARG A 8 44.48 -16.50 16.93
N LYS A 9 45.00 -16.85 15.74
CA LYS A 9 46.43 -16.69 15.42
C LYS A 9 46.85 -15.22 15.34
N PHE A 10 46.02 -14.35 14.76
CA PHE A 10 46.30 -12.91 14.67
C PHE A 10 46.36 -12.25 16.05
N VAL A 11 45.37 -12.52 16.91
CA VAL A 11 45.33 -11.98 18.28
C VAL A 11 46.55 -12.46 19.08
N ARG A 12 46.90 -13.74 18.98
CA ARG A 12 48.06 -14.29 19.69
C ARG A 12 49.39 -13.72 19.18
N ALA A 13 49.55 -13.51 17.88
CA ALA A 13 50.74 -12.88 17.30
C ALA A 13 50.88 -11.43 17.75
N PHE A 14 49.78 -10.66 17.75
CA PHE A 14 49.75 -9.28 18.21
C PHE A 14 50.18 -9.14 19.68
N PHE A 15 49.64 -9.97 20.57
CA PHE A 15 50.03 -9.94 21.99
C PHE A 15 51.47 -10.42 22.23
N THR A 16 51.99 -11.32 21.39
CA THR A 16 53.39 -11.79 21.50
C THR A 16 54.38 -10.71 21.09
N GLU A 17 54.06 -9.94 20.05
CA GLU A 17 54.91 -8.82 19.58
C GLU A 17 54.80 -7.57 20.46
N LEU A 18 53.66 -7.39 21.13
CA LEU A 18 53.50 -6.37 22.16
C LEU A 18 54.33 -6.72 23.41
N ALA A 19 54.36 -7.99 23.80
CA ALA A 19 55.16 -8.47 24.93
C ALA A 19 56.67 -8.31 24.69
N SER A 20 57.15 -8.56 23.45
CA SER A 20 58.57 -8.42 23.13
C SER A 20 59.06 -6.96 23.20
N LYS A 21 58.23 -6.00 22.81
CA LYS A 21 58.52 -4.55 22.89
C LYS A 21 58.51 -3.98 24.32
N ILE A 22 57.90 -4.67 25.28
CA ILE A 22 57.89 -4.28 26.70
C ILE A 22 59.16 -4.78 27.41
N THR A 23 59.82 -5.81 26.88
CA THR A 23 61.03 -6.42 27.47
C THR A 23 62.36 -5.81 27.02
N GLU A 24 62.37 -4.82 26.13
CA GLU A 24 63.61 -4.12 25.77
C GLU A 24 64.06 -3.17 26.91
N PRO A 25 65.27 -3.35 27.48
CA PRO A 25 65.75 -2.49 28.56
C PRO A 25 66.11 -1.09 28.00
N GLY A 26 65.27 -0.11 28.30
CA GLY A 26 65.62 1.31 28.17
C GLY A 26 66.68 1.70 29.22
N PRO A 27 67.48 2.75 28.96
CA PRO A 27 68.56 3.15 29.85
C PRO A 27 68.03 3.52 31.24
N GLU A 28 68.77 3.08 32.26
CA GLU A 28 68.49 3.27 33.69
C GLU A 28 68.06 4.71 34.00
N GLY A 29 66.87 4.92 34.56
CA GLY A 29 66.58 6.25 35.10
C GLY A 29 65.17 6.62 35.55
N ASP A 30 64.07 5.99 35.09
CA ASP A 30 62.75 6.39 35.60
C ASP A 30 61.72 5.25 35.62
N VAL A 31 61.70 4.53 36.76
CA VAL A 31 60.73 3.46 37.07
C VAL A 31 59.29 3.99 37.04
N THR A 32 59.09 5.29 37.21
CA THR A 32 57.78 5.94 37.25
C THR A 32 57.18 6.07 35.85
N GLU A 33 57.98 6.49 34.86
CA GLU A 33 57.54 6.62 33.47
C GLU A 33 57.20 5.26 32.84
N PHE A 34 57.99 4.23 33.17
CA PHE A 34 57.72 2.85 32.74
C PHE A 34 56.41 2.30 33.31
N ARG A 35 56.14 2.57 34.60
CA ARG A 35 54.91 2.12 35.27
C ARG A 35 53.67 2.80 34.69
N VAL A 36 53.74 4.11 34.41
CA VAL A 36 52.66 4.88 33.78
C VAL A 36 52.35 4.38 32.36
N LYS A 37 53.38 4.09 31.54
CA LYS A 37 53.19 3.50 30.20
C LYS A 37 52.56 2.12 30.27
N MET A 38 52.93 1.31 31.27
CA MET A 38 52.41 -0.04 31.45
C MET A 38 50.95 -0.06 31.93
N ASP A 39 50.56 0.86 32.81
CA ASP A 39 49.17 0.99 33.27
C ASP A 39 48.26 1.53 32.14
N SER A 40 48.73 2.50 31.35
CA SER A 40 48.01 2.97 30.14
C SER A 40 47.84 1.87 29.08
N LEU A 41 48.83 0.96 28.96
CA LEU A 41 48.74 -0.18 28.06
C LEU A 41 47.74 -1.23 28.58
N LYS A 42 47.73 -1.50 29.89
CA LYS A 42 46.75 -2.40 30.52
C LYS A 42 45.33 -1.91 30.32
N GLU A 43 45.09 -0.62 30.52
CA GLU A 43 43.78 0.01 30.32
C GLU A 43 43.32 -0.13 28.85
N LYS A 44 44.21 0.13 27.89
CA LYS A 44 43.91 -0.07 26.46
C LYS A 44 43.68 -1.53 26.08
N CYS A 45 44.39 -2.46 26.71
CA CYS A 45 44.17 -3.90 26.54
C CYS A 45 42.85 -4.38 27.15
N GLN A 46 42.42 -3.79 28.27
CA GLN A 46 41.11 -4.04 28.88
C GLN A 46 39.98 -3.50 28.00
N VAL A 47 40.11 -2.29 27.47
CA VAL A 47 39.15 -1.72 26.50
C VAL A 47 39.06 -2.57 25.23
N LEU A 48 40.18 -3.12 24.74
CA LEU A 48 40.19 -4.04 23.59
C LEU A 48 39.55 -5.40 23.92
N ALA A 49 39.75 -5.93 25.13
CA ALA A 49 39.12 -7.17 25.58
C ALA A 49 37.60 -7.01 25.80
N ASP A 50 37.18 -5.86 26.31
CA ASP A 50 35.76 -5.50 26.48
C ASP A 50 35.10 -5.24 25.11
N LEU A 51 35.84 -4.68 24.14
CA LEU A 51 35.37 -4.57 22.76
C LEU A 51 35.16 -5.95 22.12
N ASP A 52 36.06 -6.91 22.37
CA ASP A 52 35.96 -8.28 21.86
C ASP A 52 34.82 -9.05 22.55
N ALA A 53 34.56 -8.80 23.84
CA ALA A 53 33.42 -9.36 24.58
C ALA A 53 32.08 -8.77 24.13
N ALA A 54 31.99 -7.45 23.90
CA ALA A 54 30.78 -6.81 23.40
C ALA A 54 30.49 -7.17 21.93
N VAL A 55 31.54 -7.34 21.11
CA VAL A 55 31.42 -7.85 19.74
C VAL A 55 31.09 -9.34 19.74
N PHE A 56 31.61 -10.13 20.68
CA PHE A 56 31.25 -11.54 20.84
C PHE A 56 29.81 -11.70 21.33
N GLU A 57 29.34 -10.93 22.30
CA GLU A 57 27.93 -10.85 22.71
C GLU A 57 27.03 -10.41 21.55
N SER A 58 27.44 -9.39 20.79
CA SER A 58 26.74 -8.95 19.57
C SER A 58 26.69 -10.04 18.49
N LEU A 59 27.74 -10.85 18.34
CA LEU A 59 27.80 -11.95 17.38
C LEU A 59 27.04 -13.19 17.87
N VAL A 60 27.07 -13.48 19.17
CA VAL A 60 26.27 -14.54 19.80
C VAL A 60 24.78 -14.18 19.75
N SER A 61 24.40 -12.91 19.90
CA SER A 61 23.04 -12.43 19.67
C SER A 61 22.62 -12.47 18.19
N ALA A 62 23.58 -12.45 17.26
CA ALA A 62 23.34 -12.56 15.82
C ALA A 62 23.33 -14.01 15.30
N ASP A 63 23.75 -14.98 16.14
CA ASP A 63 23.81 -16.43 15.84
C ASP A 63 22.74 -17.21 16.64
N VAL A 64 21.76 -16.52 17.26
CA VAL A 64 20.58 -17.14 17.86
C VAL A 64 19.74 -17.70 16.71
N GLU A 65 19.51 -19.03 16.70
CA GLU A 65 18.52 -19.66 15.83
C GLU A 65 17.21 -18.86 15.95
N PRO A 66 16.60 -18.41 14.82
CA PRO A 66 15.39 -17.62 14.89
C PRO A 66 14.37 -18.40 15.73
N GLN A 67 13.81 -17.75 16.76
CA GLN A 67 12.85 -18.40 17.64
C GLN A 67 11.74 -19.00 16.77
N GLU A 68 11.25 -20.18 17.11
CA GLU A 68 10.20 -20.89 16.33
C GLU A 68 8.99 -19.98 16.03
N ASN A 69 8.68 -19.05 16.93
CA ASN A 69 7.66 -18.01 16.75
C ASN A 69 8.01 -16.97 15.65
N GLU A 70 9.27 -16.58 15.52
CA GLU A 70 9.76 -15.61 14.52
C GLU A 70 9.71 -16.23 13.11
N VAL A 71 10.05 -17.52 13.00
CA VAL A 71 9.94 -18.27 11.73
C VAL A 71 8.49 -18.47 11.31
N VAL A 72 7.59 -18.79 12.25
CA VAL A 72 6.16 -18.94 11.99
C VAL A 72 5.53 -17.60 11.56
N GLU A 73 5.87 -16.49 12.22
CA GLU A 73 5.42 -15.15 11.84
C GLU A 73 5.91 -14.74 10.44
N GLU A 74 7.18 -15.01 10.10
CA GLU A 74 7.70 -14.77 8.74
C GLU A 74 6.98 -15.61 7.67
N MET A 75 6.55 -16.82 8.01
CA MET A 75 5.83 -17.74 7.12
C MET A 75 4.40 -17.28 6.85
N GLU A 76 3.68 -16.82 7.88
CA GLU A 76 2.35 -16.20 7.73
C GLU A 76 2.41 -14.92 6.88
N VAL A 77 3.45 -14.11 7.09
CA VAL A 77 3.74 -12.90 6.30
C VAL A 77 3.92 -13.24 4.82
N ALA A 78 4.76 -14.23 4.48
CA ALA A 78 5.01 -14.61 3.09
C ALA A 78 3.75 -15.15 2.38
N GLN A 79 2.94 -15.92 3.09
CA GLN A 79 1.69 -16.48 2.56
C GLN A 79 0.62 -15.41 2.33
N SER A 80 0.51 -14.44 3.24
CA SER A 80 -0.33 -13.25 3.09
C SER A 80 -0.04 -12.47 1.80
N TYR A 81 1.24 -12.31 1.42
CA TYR A 81 1.61 -11.64 0.17
C TYR A 81 1.17 -12.39 -1.09
N GLN A 82 1.22 -13.72 -1.07
CA GLN A 82 0.83 -14.54 -2.22
C GLN A 82 -0.68 -14.46 -2.49
N ASP A 83 -1.50 -14.43 -1.45
CA ASP A 83 -2.96 -14.33 -1.58
C ASP A 83 -3.42 -12.95 -2.09
N ARG A 84 -2.70 -11.89 -1.74
CA ARG A 84 -2.98 -10.52 -2.23
C ARG A 84 -2.71 -10.33 -3.72
N PHE A 85 -1.81 -11.09 -4.31
CA PHE A 85 -1.48 -10.97 -5.72
C PHE A 85 -2.70 -11.26 -6.62
N ALA A 86 -3.50 -12.27 -6.26
CA ALA A 86 -4.73 -12.59 -6.99
C ALA A 86 -5.76 -11.45 -6.92
N VAL A 87 -5.95 -10.87 -5.73
CA VAL A 87 -6.85 -9.73 -5.50
C VAL A 87 -6.41 -8.50 -6.30
N THR A 88 -5.10 -8.28 -6.38
CA THR A 88 -4.48 -7.19 -7.12
C THR A 88 -4.75 -7.31 -8.63
N LEU A 89 -4.50 -8.49 -9.21
CA LEU A 89 -4.78 -8.75 -10.63
C LEU A 89 -6.26 -8.65 -10.96
N PHE A 90 -7.11 -9.19 -10.08
CA PHE A 90 -8.56 -9.09 -10.21
C PHE A 90 -9.01 -7.63 -10.21
N GLY A 91 -8.49 -6.81 -9.29
CA GLY A 91 -8.80 -5.39 -9.20
C GLY A 91 -8.37 -4.60 -10.42
N LEU A 92 -7.15 -4.80 -10.92
CA LEU A 92 -6.66 -4.13 -12.13
C LEU A 92 -7.55 -4.46 -13.34
N ALA A 93 -7.80 -5.76 -13.57
CA ALA A 93 -8.66 -6.19 -14.67
C ALA A 93 -10.10 -5.64 -14.51
N GLY A 94 -10.64 -5.69 -13.29
CA GLY A 94 -11.97 -5.21 -12.95
C GLY A 94 -12.16 -3.70 -13.14
N ASN A 95 -11.19 -2.90 -12.73
CA ASN A 95 -11.24 -1.45 -12.88
C ASN A 95 -11.07 -1.02 -14.34
N ILE A 96 -10.15 -1.65 -15.08
CA ILE A 96 -10.02 -1.43 -16.53
C ILE A 96 -11.33 -1.74 -17.24
N LEU A 97 -11.93 -2.88 -16.92
CA LEU A 97 -13.20 -3.29 -17.49
C LEU A 97 -14.33 -2.32 -17.14
N SER A 98 -14.38 -1.86 -15.89
CA SER A 98 -15.35 -0.89 -15.41
C SER A 98 -15.24 0.43 -16.17
N MET A 99 -14.02 0.95 -16.37
CA MET A 99 -13.79 2.15 -17.18
C MET A 99 -14.32 1.98 -18.61
N ILE A 100 -14.05 0.85 -19.26
CA ILE A 100 -14.51 0.56 -20.62
C ILE A 100 -16.04 0.49 -20.69
N ILE A 101 -16.69 -0.18 -19.74
CA ILE A 101 -18.14 -0.38 -19.76
C ILE A 101 -18.87 0.94 -19.44
N TRP A 102 -18.47 1.64 -18.38
CA TRP A 102 -19.12 2.89 -17.96
C TRP A 102 -18.92 4.04 -18.95
N SER A 103 -17.87 3.99 -19.77
CA SER A 103 -17.63 4.98 -20.83
C SER A 103 -18.51 4.77 -22.08
N ARG A 104 -19.31 3.70 -22.15
CA ARG A 104 -20.14 3.45 -23.33
C ARG A 104 -21.33 4.41 -23.41
N PRO A 105 -21.69 4.91 -24.61
CA PRO A 105 -22.75 5.92 -24.78
C PRO A 105 -24.09 5.55 -24.15
N HIS A 106 -24.49 4.27 -24.21
CA HIS A 106 -25.77 3.80 -23.68
C HIS A 106 -25.82 3.65 -22.15
N LEU A 107 -24.69 3.80 -21.45
CA LEU A 107 -24.59 3.81 -19.99
C LEU A 107 -24.21 5.20 -19.44
N LYS A 108 -24.10 6.20 -20.32
CA LYS A 108 -23.72 7.56 -19.94
C LYS A 108 -24.76 8.13 -18.98
N SER A 109 -24.31 8.44 -17.78
CA SER A 109 -25.09 9.06 -16.71
C SER A 109 -24.16 9.90 -15.83
N THR A 110 -24.74 10.68 -14.92
CA THR A 110 -24.00 11.44 -13.92
C THR A 110 -23.15 10.53 -13.04
N SER A 111 -23.72 9.42 -12.56
CA SER A 111 -22.95 8.45 -11.81
C SER A 111 -21.91 7.69 -12.62
N SER A 112 -22.13 7.45 -13.92
CA SER A 112 -21.09 6.76 -14.71
C SER A 112 -19.81 7.59 -14.76
N VAL A 113 -19.89 8.92 -14.71
CA VAL A 113 -18.72 9.80 -14.58
C VAL A 113 -17.97 9.55 -13.27
N VAL A 114 -18.70 9.52 -12.15
CA VAL A 114 -18.11 9.28 -10.83
C VAL A 114 -17.51 7.88 -10.75
N LEU A 115 -18.20 6.85 -11.28
CA LEU A 115 -17.74 5.47 -11.30
C LEU A 115 -16.48 5.26 -12.17
N VAL A 116 -16.36 5.98 -13.29
CA VAL A 116 -15.12 5.96 -14.10
C VAL A 116 -13.97 6.60 -13.32
N ALA A 117 -14.19 7.76 -12.71
CA ALA A 117 -13.18 8.43 -11.90
C ALA A 117 -12.75 7.58 -10.69
N LEU A 118 -13.71 6.86 -10.09
CA LEU A 118 -13.48 5.92 -9.00
C LEU A 118 -12.57 4.77 -9.48
N ALA A 119 -12.90 4.13 -10.61
CA ALA A 119 -12.09 3.05 -11.19
C ALA A 119 -10.67 3.51 -11.58
N VAL A 120 -10.50 4.75 -12.06
CA VAL A 120 -9.17 5.34 -12.30
C VAL A 120 -8.40 5.47 -10.99
N SER A 121 -9.02 6.03 -9.96
CA SER A 121 -8.40 6.24 -8.64
C SER A 121 -8.00 4.91 -8.01
N ASP A 122 -8.89 3.92 -8.02
CA ASP A 122 -8.63 2.57 -7.51
C ASP A 122 -7.51 1.86 -8.29
N THR A 123 -7.44 2.04 -9.62
CA THR A 123 -6.31 1.54 -10.42
C THR A 123 -4.99 2.16 -9.99
N LEU A 124 -4.95 3.47 -9.74
CA LEU A 124 -3.76 4.15 -9.26
C LEU A 124 -3.36 3.67 -7.85
N VAL A 125 -4.31 3.45 -6.96
CA VAL A 125 -4.06 2.85 -5.63
C VAL A 125 -3.36 1.50 -5.79
N ILE A 126 -3.93 0.61 -6.61
CA ILE A 126 -3.39 -0.74 -6.80
C ILE A 126 -1.98 -0.69 -7.44
N LEU A 127 -1.79 0.08 -8.50
CA LEU A 127 -0.50 0.18 -9.20
C LEU A 127 0.63 0.70 -8.28
N ASN A 128 0.34 1.72 -7.47
CA ASN A 128 1.32 2.25 -6.53
C ASN A 128 1.57 1.29 -5.36
N SER A 129 0.54 0.58 -4.88
CA SER A 129 0.72 -0.45 -3.84
C SER A 129 1.68 -1.55 -4.30
N ILE A 130 1.50 -2.07 -5.52
CA ILE A 130 2.40 -3.09 -6.11
C ILE A 130 3.84 -2.56 -6.14
N TRP A 131 4.03 -1.32 -6.58
CA TRP A 131 5.36 -0.73 -6.71
C TRP A 131 6.05 -0.59 -5.36
N LEU A 132 5.34 -0.11 -4.33
CA LEU A 132 5.88 0.04 -2.97
C LEU A 132 6.21 -1.31 -2.33
N GLU A 133 5.38 -2.32 -2.58
CA GLU A 133 5.57 -3.66 -2.02
C GLU A 133 6.72 -4.43 -2.68
N LEU A 134 7.06 -4.13 -3.93
CA LEU A 134 8.15 -4.81 -4.65
C LEU A 134 9.46 -4.82 -3.84
N ALA A 135 9.78 -3.71 -3.18
CA ALA A 135 10.98 -3.58 -2.36
C ALA A 135 10.94 -4.44 -1.08
N ILE A 136 9.79 -4.44 -0.42
CA ILE A 136 9.56 -5.16 0.85
C ILE A 136 9.52 -6.67 0.58
N ASN A 137 8.74 -7.09 -0.42
CA ASN A 137 8.55 -8.48 -0.78
C ASN A 137 9.86 -9.15 -1.15
N TYR A 138 10.71 -8.46 -1.92
CA TYR A 138 11.99 -9.02 -2.31
C TYR A 138 12.94 -9.23 -1.13
N SER A 139 13.04 -8.23 -0.24
CA SER A 139 13.90 -8.33 0.94
C SER A 139 13.43 -9.44 1.90
N LEU A 140 12.12 -9.55 2.13
CA LEU A 140 11.53 -10.59 2.98
C LEU A 140 11.68 -11.99 2.39
N LEU A 141 11.44 -12.17 1.08
CA LEU A 141 11.64 -13.45 0.39
C LEU A 141 13.09 -13.96 0.48
N LYS A 142 14.06 -13.04 0.51
CA LYS A 142 15.46 -13.39 0.71
C LYS A 142 15.76 -13.85 2.13
N GLN A 143 15.27 -13.09 3.11
CA GLN A 143 15.40 -13.44 4.52
C GLN A 143 14.81 -14.83 4.77
N TYR A 144 13.60 -15.08 4.29
CA TYR A 144 12.94 -16.38 4.36
C TYR A 144 13.76 -17.52 3.74
N ARG A 145 14.45 -17.28 2.62
CA ARG A 145 15.28 -18.28 1.94
C ARG A 145 16.69 -18.42 2.52
N GLY A 146 17.02 -17.72 3.61
CA GLY A 146 18.38 -17.67 4.16
C GLY A 146 19.40 -17.11 3.18
N LEU A 147 18.96 -16.33 2.19
CA LEU A 147 19.82 -15.75 1.15
C LEU A 147 20.52 -14.50 1.70
N PRO A 148 21.72 -14.17 1.21
CA PRO A 148 22.42 -12.96 1.64
C PRO A 148 21.54 -11.73 1.40
N GLY A 149 21.36 -10.95 2.47
CA GLY A 149 20.50 -9.75 2.49
C GLY A 149 20.97 -8.61 1.58
N PHE A 150 22.12 -8.76 0.91
CA PHE A 150 22.67 -7.79 -0.03
C PHE A 150 23.07 -8.46 -1.34
N ASP A 151 22.51 -7.98 -2.46
CA ASP A 151 22.91 -8.35 -3.81
C ASP A 151 22.67 -7.21 -4.81
N LYS A 152 22.88 -7.49 -6.10
CA LYS A 152 22.66 -6.53 -7.19
C LYS A 152 21.24 -5.93 -7.21
N TYR A 153 20.22 -6.71 -6.86
CA TYR A 153 18.84 -6.22 -6.86
C TYR A 153 18.54 -5.36 -5.63
N VAL A 154 19.06 -5.73 -4.46
CA VAL A 154 19.00 -4.87 -3.26
C VAL A 154 19.70 -3.53 -3.53
N ILE A 155 20.86 -3.55 -4.19
CA ILE A 155 21.57 -2.32 -4.62
C ILE A 155 20.72 -1.52 -5.60
N TYR A 156 20.02 -2.17 -6.53
CA TYR A 156 19.10 -1.52 -7.47
C TYR A 156 17.93 -0.84 -6.75
N ILE A 157 17.25 -1.52 -5.81
CA ILE A 157 16.17 -0.94 -4.98
C ILE A 157 16.66 0.29 -4.21
N HIS A 158 17.86 0.20 -3.63
CA HIS A 158 18.46 1.28 -2.85
C HIS A 158 19.22 2.29 -3.73
N ASN A 159 18.95 2.32 -5.04
CA ASN A 159 19.44 3.37 -5.91
C ASN A 159 18.71 4.70 -5.64
N TYR A 160 19.40 5.82 -5.83
CA TYR A 160 18.86 7.17 -5.67
C TYR A 160 17.52 7.38 -6.39
N TYR A 161 17.42 7.00 -7.66
CA TYR A 161 16.21 7.19 -8.46
C TYR A 161 15.06 6.27 -8.00
N MET A 162 15.38 5.05 -7.55
CA MET A 162 14.38 4.11 -7.04
C MET A 162 13.79 4.58 -5.72
N GLN A 163 14.61 5.13 -4.81
CA GLN A 163 14.12 5.71 -3.55
C GLN A 163 13.20 6.91 -3.79
N TRP A 164 13.53 7.80 -4.72
CA TRP A 164 12.64 8.88 -5.14
C TRP A 164 11.35 8.38 -5.80
N SER A 165 11.44 7.32 -6.60
CA SER A 165 10.27 6.67 -7.19
C SER A 165 9.32 6.12 -6.12
N PHE A 166 9.85 5.48 -5.05
CA PHE A 166 9.03 5.06 -3.92
C PHE A 166 8.39 6.25 -3.19
N ILE A 167 9.09 7.39 -3.03
CA ILE A 167 8.51 8.59 -2.40
C ILE A 167 7.33 9.09 -3.22
N LEU A 168 7.55 9.26 -4.53
CA LEU A 168 6.50 9.68 -5.45
C LEU A 168 5.31 8.72 -5.43
N SER A 169 5.57 7.42 -5.49
CA SER A 169 4.53 6.40 -5.52
C SER A 169 3.70 6.37 -4.24
N GLU A 170 4.32 6.55 -3.08
CA GLU A 170 3.58 6.66 -1.81
C GLU A 170 2.67 7.89 -1.77
N VAL A 171 3.13 9.03 -2.27
CA VAL A 171 2.32 10.25 -2.32
C VAL A 171 1.16 10.09 -3.30
N VAL A 172 1.42 9.55 -4.49
CA VAL A 172 0.39 9.29 -5.50
C VAL A 172 -0.64 8.27 -4.99
N TYR A 173 -0.19 7.22 -4.29
CA TYR A 173 -1.07 6.27 -3.61
C TYR A 173 -2.02 6.99 -2.65
N ARG A 174 -1.50 7.85 -1.77
CA ARG A 174 -2.32 8.60 -0.80
C ARG A 174 -3.28 9.56 -1.49
N MET A 175 -2.85 10.24 -2.55
CA MET A 175 -3.71 11.10 -3.37
C MET A 175 -4.87 10.31 -4.00
N ALA A 176 -4.56 9.18 -4.63
CA ALA A 176 -5.54 8.32 -5.29
C ALA A 176 -6.53 7.69 -4.28
N ALA A 177 -6.04 7.24 -3.13
CA ALA A 177 -6.88 6.70 -2.07
C ALA A 177 -7.84 7.76 -1.52
N THR A 178 -7.35 8.99 -1.32
CA THR A 178 -8.17 10.14 -0.90
C THR A 178 -9.22 10.49 -1.97
N ALA A 179 -8.84 10.46 -3.25
CA ALA A 179 -9.79 10.69 -4.34
C ALA A 179 -10.88 9.61 -4.36
N SER A 180 -10.53 8.33 -4.25
CA SER A 180 -11.48 7.21 -4.20
C SER A 180 -12.48 7.37 -3.05
N LEU A 181 -12.00 7.76 -1.86
CA LEU A 181 -12.84 8.07 -0.68
C LEU A 181 -13.87 9.17 -0.95
N TYR A 182 -13.43 10.33 -1.42
CA TYR A 182 -14.35 11.45 -1.64
C TYR A 182 -15.22 11.29 -2.90
N LEU A 183 -14.81 10.50 -3.89
CA LEU A 183 -15.66 10.09 -4.99
C LEU A 183 -16.79 9.16 -4.50
N THR A 184 -16.49 8.29 -3.53
CA THR A 184 -17.50 7.46 -2.86
C THR A 184 -18.50 8.29 -2.06
N VAL A 185 -18.04 9.37 -1.42
CA VAL A 185 -18.91 10.39 -0.80
C VAL A 185 -19.81 11.06 -1.85
N ILE A 186 -19.25 11.46 -3.00
CA ILE A 186 -20.02 12.11 -4.09
C ILE A 186 -21.11 11.18 -4.64
N ILE A 187 -20.78 9.92 -4.97
CA ILE A 187 -21.79 8.99 -5.52
C ILE A 187 -22.89 8.70 -4.48
N THR A 188 -22.54 8.63 -3.20
CA THR A 188 -23.51 8.49 -2.11
C THR A 188 -24.46 9.68 -2.05
N LEU A 189 -23.91 10.90 -2.12
CA LEU A 189 -24.71 12.13 -2.13
C LEU A 189 -25.61 12.21 -3.36
N GLU A 190 -25.07 11.90 -4.54
CA GLU A 190 -25.83 11.87 -5.79
C GLU A 190 -27.03 10.92 -5.67
N ARG A 191 -26.81 9.71 -5.15
CA ARG A 191 -27.88 8.72 -4.94
C ARG A 191 -28.91 9.17 -3.91
N TYR A 192 -28.45 9.80 -2.83
CA TYR A 192 -29.33 10.40 -1.83
C TYR A 192 -30.24 11.46 -2.45
N ILE A 193 -29.69 12.41 -3.21
CA ILE A 193 -30.46 13.47 -3.87
C ILE A 193 -31.44 12.85 -4.87
N CYS A 194 -31.00 11.90 -5.69
CA CYS A 194 -31.83 11.22 -6.68
C CYS A 194 -33.10 10.58 -6.08
N ILE A 195 -32.97 9.95 -4.91
CA ILE A 195 -34.08 9.23 -4.26
C ILE A 195 -34.88 10.11 -3.31
N CYS A 196 -34.21 10.88 -2.47
CA CYS A 196 -34.85 11.63 -1.40
C CYS A 196 -35.39 12.98 -1.87
N HIS A 197 -34.75 13.58 -2.89
CA HIS A 197 -35.05 14.92 -3.40
C HIS A 197 -35.07 14.96 -4.95
N PRO A 198 -35.96 14.18 -5.60
CA PRO A 198 -35.95 14.02 -7.06
C PRO A 198 -36.14 15.33 -7.83
N PHE A 199 -36.88 16.32 -7.27
CA PHE A 199 -37.07 17.63 -7.89
C PHE A 199 -35.79 18.47 -7.93
N TRP A 200 -34.86 18.24 -7.01
CA TRP A 200 -33.57 18.95 -6.96
C TRP A 200 -32.48 18.21 -7.74
N PHE A 201 -32.71 16.96 -8.16
CA PHE A 201 -31.70 16.14 -8.81
C PHE A 201 -31.19 16.76 -10.13
N GLU A 202 -32.09 17.23 -10.98
CA GLU A 202 -31.67 17.86 -12.25
C GLU A 202 -30.90 19.16 -12.03
N GLU A 203 -31.29 19.93 -11.01
CA GLU A 203 -30.62 21.17 -10.67
C GLU A 203 -29.25 20.91 -10.06
N TRP A 204 -29.13 20.02 -9.07
CA TRP A 204 -27.90 19.82 -8.29
C TRP A 204 -26.93 18.83 -8.93
N CYS A 205 -27.45 17.78 -9.58
CA CYS A 205 -26.67 16.67 -10.12
C CYS A 205 -26.61 16.67 -11.65
N SER A 206 -26.71 17.83 -12.32
CA SER A 206 -26.46 17.89 -13.77
C SER A 206 -25.06 17.41 -14.15
N TYR A 207 -24.92 16.87 -15.37
CA TYR A 207 -23.67 16.28 -15.86
C TYR A 207 -22.45 17.22 -15.69
N SER A 208 -22.59 18.50 -16.06
CA SER A 208 -21.51 19.49 -15.92
C SER A 208 -21.10 19.72 -14.47
N ARG A 209 -22.07 19.77 -13.54
CA ARG A 209 -21.80 19.97 -12.11
C ARG A 209 -21.08 18.76 -11.53
N ILE A 210 -21.50 17.55 -11.86
CA ILE A 210 -20.83 16.32 -11.41
C ILE A 210 -19.39 16.25 -11.95
N CYS A 211 -19.15 16.59 -13.22
CA CYS A 211 -17.78 16.66 -13.75
C CYS A 211 -16.92 17.68 -12.98
N LYS A 212 -17.47 18.86 -12.64
CA LYS A 212 -16.78 19.86 -11.83
C LYS A 212 -16.51 19.35 -10.41
N SER A 213 -17.47 18.67 -9.78
CA SER A 213 -17.28 18.06 -8.45
C SER A 213 -16.21 16.98 -8.46
N VAL A 214 -16.18 16.11 -9.48
CA VAL A 214 -15.12 15.10 -9.65
C VAL A 214 -13.76 15.76 -9.82
N ALA A 215 -13.65 16.77 -10.68
CA ALA A 215 -12.40 17.52 -10.86
C ALA A 215 -11.95 18.21 -9.57
N ALA A 216 -12.88 18.83 -8.83
CA ALA A 216 -12.61 19.45 -7.55
C ALA A 216 -12.12 18.44 -6.52
N THR A 217 -12.71 17.24 -6.46
CA THR A 217 -12.26 16.15 -5.57
C THR A 217 -10.83 15.70 -5.90
N ILE A 218 -10.49 15.57 -7.17
CA ILE A 218 -9.13 15.19 -7.59
C ILE A 218 -8.13 16.30 -7.19
N VAL A 219 -8.45 17.57 -7.47
CA VAL A 219 -7.61 18.71 -7.10
C VAL A 219 -7.45 18.80 -5.58
N PHE A 220 -8.53 18.64 -4.83
CA PHE A 220 -8.50 18.60 -3.36
C PHE A 220 -7.59 17.47 -2.86
N SER A 221 -7.73 16.26 -3.41
CA SER A 221 -6.93 15.10 -2.99
C SER A 221 -5.44 15.30 -3.24
N ILE A 222 -5.08 15.94 -4.36
CA ILE A 222 -3.71 16.32 -4.68
C ILE A 222 -3.22 17.37 -3.69
N ALA A 223 -3.93 18.49 -3.54
CA ALA A 223 -3.52 19.59 -2.67
C ALA A 223 -3.36 19.15 -1.21
N TYR A 224 -4.31 18.34 -0.73
CA TYR A 224 -4.35 17.82 0.64
C TYR A 224 -3.18 16.89 0.97
N ARG A 225 -2.77 16.03 0.02
CA ARG A 225 -1.65 15.08 0.21
C ARG A 225 -0.30 15.60 -0.29
N MET A 226 -0.26 16.78 -0.89
CA MET A 226 0.96 17.32 -1.49
C MET A 226 2.07 17.46 -0.45
N SER A 227 1.75 17.91 0.77
CA SER A 227 2.73 18.09 1.85
C SER A 227 3.50 16.81 2.19
N ASN A 228 2.89 15.63 2.00
CA ASN A 228 3.52 14.35 2.28
C ASN A 228 4.77 14.08 1.43
N PHE A 229 4.91 14.76 0.28
CA PHE A 229 6.11 14.65 -0.54
C PHE A 229 7.38 15.14 0.17
N TRP A 230 7.26 16.17 1.02
CA TRP A 230 8.40 16.76 1.72
C TRP A 230 8.68 16.13 3.09
N GLU A 231 7.92 15.11 3.50
CA GLU A 231 8.16 14.40 4.75
C GLU A 231 9.35 13.45 4.67
N ALA A 232 9.72 13.03 3.47
CA ALA A 232 10.78 12.06 3.24
C ALA A 232 11.96 12.71 2.51
N ARG A 233 13.18 12.38 2.95
CA ARG A 233 14.40 12.72 2.23
C ARG A 233 15.20 11.47 1.90
N VAL A 234 15.90 11.50 0.78
CA VAL A 234 16.78 10.42 0.34
C VAL A 234 18.20 10.72 0.81
N ILE A 235 18.71 9.91 1.73
CA ILE A 235 20.08 10.06 2.26
C ILE A 235 20.99 8.95 1.74
N ARG A 236 22.27 9.28 1.59
CA ARG A 236 23.30 8.32 1.17
C ARG A 236 23.93 7.67 2.41
N VAL A 237 23.88 6.34 2.47
CA VAL A 237 24.50 5.51 3.51
C VAL A 237 25.57 4.63 2.86
N ARG A 238 26.63 4.31 3.61
CA ARG A 238 27.70 3.42 3.15
C ARG A 238 27.53 2.06 3.81
N VAL A 239 27.48 1.02 3.01
CA VAL A 239 27.40 -0.37 3.48
C VAL A 239 28.59 -1.16 2.95
N ILE A 240 29.06 -2.13 3.74
CA ILE A 240 30.15 -3.00 3.35
C ILE A 240 29.54 -4.24 2.70
N HIS A 241 29.78 -4.43 1.42
CA HIS A 241 29.34 -5.59 0.66
C HIS A 241 30.53 -6.21 -0.07
N GLU A 242 30.77 -7.52 0.11
CA GLU A 242 31.93 -8.23 -0.45
C GLU A 242 33.29 -7.58 -0.13
N GLY A 243 33.42 -6.97 1.05
CA GLY A 243 34.64 -6.26 1.46
C GLY A 243 34.83 -4.90 0.77
N LYS A 244 33.87 -4.44 -0.04
CA LYS A 244 33.87 -3.12 -0.70
C LYS A 244 32.85 -2.20 -0.05
N ILE A 245 33.22 -0.94 0.14
CA ILE A 245 32.31 0.10 0.59
C ILE A 245 31.45 0.52 -0.60
N THR A 246 30.17 0.18 -0.57
CA THR A 246 29.20 0.52 -1.61
C THR A 246 28.23 1.58 -1.07
N PRO A 247 28.03 2.71 -1.77
CA PRO A 247 27.02 3.68 -1.39
C PRO A 247 25.64 3.18 -1.78
N ILE A 248 24.71 3.24 -0.83
CA ILE A 248 23.28 3.03 -1.04
C ILE A 248 22.49 4.24 -0.60
N TYR A 249 21.23 4.30 -1.01
CA TYR A 249 20.30 5.36 -0.62
C TYR A 249 19.15 4.75 0.16
N ILE A 250 18.81 5.40 1.26
CA ILE A 250 17.66 5.05 2.08
C ILE A 250 16.76 6.27 2.23
N ARG A 251 15.48 5.99 2.45
CA ARG A 251 14.52 7.00 2.87
C ARG A 251 14.67 7.28 4.35
N GLU A 252 14.79 8.55 4.69
CA GLU A 252 14.71 9.05 6.07
C GLU A 252 13.45 9.91 6.20
N LEU A 253 12.59 9.58 7.16
CA LEU A 253 11.44 10.41 7.50
C LEU A 253 11.89 11.57 8.37
N THR A 254 11.36 12.75 8.11
CA THR A 254 11.54 13.91 8.96
C THR A 254 10.59 13.84 10.16
N GLU A 255 11.15 13.56 11.34
CA GLU A 255 10.36 13.45 12.57
C GLU A 255 10.12 14.81 13.22
N TYR A 256 9.23 15.61 12.63
CA TYR A 256 8.68 16.77 13.33
C TYR A 256 7.45 16.35 14.14
N VAL A 257 7.57 16.36 15.48
CA VAL A 257 6.49 15.97 16.42
C VAL A 257 5.19 16.73 16.14
N TYR A 258 5.28 18.02 15.80
CA TYR A 258 4.12 18.84 15.46
C TYR A 258 3.41 18.40 14.16
N LEU A 259 4.16 18.06 13.11
CA LEU A 259 3.59 17.55 11.86
C LEU A 259 2.91 16.19 12.08
N ARG A 260 3.53 15.32 12.89
CA ARG A 260 2.91 14.06 13.30
C ARG A 260 1.57 14.30 13.96
N TYR A 261 1.48 15.22 14.92
CA TYR A 261 0.21 15.55 15.59
C TYR A 261 -0.86 16.02 14.59
N ILE A 262 -0.51 16.93 13.67
CA ILE A 262 -1.44 17.39 12.62
C ILE A 262 -1.93 16.20 11.79
N HIS A 263 -1.04 15.33 11.30
CA HIS A 263 -1.44 14.23 10.44
C HIS A 263 -2.36 13.25 11.13
N VAL A 264 -2.15 12.98 12.41
CA VAL A 264 -3.03 12.09 13.19
C VAL A 264 -4.44 12.66 13.30
N TRP A 265 -4.58 13.92 13.70
CA TRP A 265 -5.91 14.52 13.83
C TRP A 265 -6.61 14.72 12.49
N THR A 266 -5.84 15.10 11.48
CA THR A 266 -6.35 15.24 10.12
C THR A 266 -6.82 13.88 9.60
N PHE A 267 -6.07 12.81 9.82
CA PHE A 267 -6.51 11.45 9.51
C PHE A 267 -7.81 11.07 10.24
N ILE A 268 -7.88 11.28 11.56
CA ILE A 268 -9.06 10.95 12.36
C ILE A 268 -10.30 11.68 11.86
N PHE A 269 -10.21 12.99 11.65
CA PHE A 269 -11.39 13.81 11.33
C PHE A 269 -11.72 13.83 9.84
N VAL A 270 -10.72 14.05 8.99
CA VAL A 270 -10.90 14.29 7.56
C VAL A 270 -10.94 12.97 6.78
N ASP A 271 -10.02 12.04 7.07
CA ASP A 271 -9.93 10.79 6.31
C ASP A 271 -10.87 9.70 6.85
N TYR A 272 -11.21 9.75 8.14
CA TYR A 272 -12.01 8.71 8.79
C TYR A 272 -13.43 9.18 9.19
N LEU A 273 -13.57 10.00 10.23
CA LEU A 273 -14.87 10.31 10.83
C LEU A 273 -15.84 11.04 9.89
N LEU A 274 -15.38 12.09 9.21
CA LEU A 274 -16.21 12.90 8.32
C LEU A 274 -16.82 12.06 7.17
N PRO A 275 -16.02 11.39 6.32
CA PRO A 275 -16.57 10.62 5.20
C PRO A 275 -17.37 9.41 5.70
N LEU A 276 -16.93 8.72 6.75
CA LEU A 276 -17.65 7.57 7.31
C LEU A 276 -19.05 7.97 7.78
N THR A 277 -19.13 9.04 8.59
CA THR A 277 -20.40 9.53 9.12
C THR A 277 -21.34 9.94 7.99
N PHE A 278 -20.82 10.68 7.02
CA PHE A 278 -21.61 11.14 5.87
C PHE A 278 -22.14 9.96 5.05
N ILE A 279 -21.29 8.99 4.75
CA ILE A 279 -21.63 7.78 4.01
C ILE A 279 -22.71 6.97 4.74
N VAL A 280 -22.52 6.69 6.04
CA VAL A 280 -23.46 5.88 6.83
C VAL A 280 -24.82 6.55 6.92
N VAL A 281 -24.85 7.84 7.26
CA VAL A 281 -26.10 8.60 7.42
C VAL A 281 -26.85 8.65 6.09
N LEU A 282 -26.21 9.05 5.01
CA LEU A 282 -26.87 9.18 3.71
C LEU A 282 -27.35 7.84 3.14
N ASN A 283 -26.55 6.78 3.24
CA ASN A 283 -26.98 5.46 2.76
C ASN A 283 -28.12 4.88 3.60
N THR A 284 -28.13 5.13 4.90
CA THR A 284 -29.21 4.69 5.78
C THR A 284 -30.52 5.36 5.38
N ILE A 285 -30.53 6.69 5.23
CA ILE A 285 -31.71 7.44 4.80
C ILE A 285 -32.16 6.98 3.40
N THR A 286 -31.23 6.86 2.47
CA THR A 286 -31.49 6.42 1.08
C THR A 286 -32.12 5.03 1.05
N THR A 287 -31.58 4.08 1.83
CA THR A 287 -32.10 2.71 1.91
C THR A 287 -33.51 2.67 2.50
N ILE A 288 -33.77 3.41 3.58
CA ILE A 288 -35.10 3.49 4.20
C ILE A 288 -36.11 4.05 3.20
N LYS A 289 -35.77 5.16 2.53
CA LYS A 289 -36.65 5.81 1.56
C LYS A 289 -36.93 4.90 0.37
N LEU A 290 -35.90 4.24 -0.17
CA LEU A 290 -36.02 3.30 -1.29
C LEU A 290 -36.92 2.11 -0.95
N ARG A 291 -36.75 1.51 0.25
CA ARG A 291 -37.61 0.42 0.73
C ARG A 291 -39.07 0.86 0.88
N ARG A 292 -39.30 2.06 1.41
CA ARG A 292 -40.66 2.62 1.55
C ARG A 292 -41.30 2.86 0.18
N MET A 293 -40.56 3.41 -0.79
CA MET A 293 -41.04 3.63 -2.16
C MET A 293 -41.38 2.31 -2.86
N ASN A 294 -40.56 1.27 -2.67
CA ASN A 294 -40.80 -0.06 -3.24
C ASN A 294 -42.01 -0.76 -2.60
N LYS A 295 -42.25 -0.60 -1.30
CA LYS A 295 -43.40 -1.20 -0.61
C LYS A 295 -44.74 -0.58 -1.03
N ILE A 296 -44.75 0.71 -1.38
CA ILE A 296 -45.98 1.45 -1.73
C ILE A 296 -46.45 1.14 -3.16
N ARG A 297 -45.63 0.54 -4.02
CA ARG A 297 -45.91 0.43 -5.46
C ARG A 297 -45.99 -1.02 -5.93
N HIS A 298 -47.21 -1.46 -6.27
CA HIS A 298 -47.49 -2.75 -6.90
C HIS A 298 -47.53 -2.73 -8.44
N GLU A 299 -47.42 -1.56 -9.08
CA GLU A 299 -47.46 -1.42 -10.54
C GLU A 299 -46.43 -0.36 -10.99
N ILE A 300 -45.24 -0.78 -11.44
CA ILE A 300 -44.20 0.15 -11.91
C ILE A 300 -43.65 -0.31 -13.26
N SER A 301 -43.44 0.66 -14.18
CA SER A 301 -42.75 0.46 -15.45
C SER A 301 -41.33 -0.10 -15.28
N ASP A 302 -40.85 -0.81 -16.30
CA ASP A 302 -39.55 -1.48 -16.25
C ASP A 302 -38.35 -0.50 -16.19
N GLU A 303 -38.51 0.74 -16.65
CA GLU A 303 -37.46 1.77 -16.56
C GLU A 303 -37.15 2.14 -15.10
N ARG A 304 -38.18 2.37 -14.28
CA ARG A 304 -37.99 2.70 -12.86
C ARG A 304 -37.44 1.51 -12.05
N LYS A 305 -37.78 0.27 -12.44
CA LYS A 305 -37.15 -0.94 -11.85
C LYS A 305 -35.65 -0.97 -12.12
N ASN A 306 -35.21 -0.54 -13.30
CA ASN A 306 -33.80 -0.46 -13.63
C ASN A 306 -33.08 0.64 -12.83
N GLU A 307 -33.70 1.81 -12.62
CA GLU A 307 -33.15 2.87 -11.75
C GLU A 307 -32.98 2.40 -10.29
N ASN A 308 -33.94 1.63 -9.77
CA ASN A 308 -33.86 1.05 -8.44
C ASN A 308 -32.72 0.03 -8.33
N LYS A 309 -32.52 -0.83 -9.33
CA LYS A 309 -31.38 -1.78 -9.38
C LYS A 309 -30.04 -1.06 -9.47
N LEU A 310 -29.96 -0.01 -10.29
CA LEU A 310 -28.79 0.87 -10.39
C LEU A 310 -28.46 1.46 -9.02
N THR A 311 -29.45 2.00 -8.32
CA THR A 311 -29.20 2.60 -7.01
C THR A 311 -28.85 1.56 -5.95
N MET A 312 -29.48 0.38 -5.96
CA MET A 312 -29.07 -0.72 -5.07
C MET A 312 -27.62 -1.16 -5.31
N MET A 313 -27.17 -1.25 -6.57
CA MET A 313 -25.77 -1.52 -6.88
C MET A 313 -24.85 -0.48 -6.23
N MET A 314 -25.17 0.80 -6.34
CA MET A 314 -24.35 1.86 -5.75
C MET A 314 -24.36 1.82 -4.23
N LEU A 315 -25.48 1.47 -3.60
CA LEU A 315 -25.54 1.25 -2.15
C LEU A 315 -24.61 0.09 -1.72
N TYR A 316 -24.50 -0.98 -2.52
CA TYR A 316 -23.58 -2.09 -2.24
C TYR A 316 -22.10 -1.68 -2.37
N VAL A 317 -21.76 -0.95 -3.44
CA VAL A 317 -20.40 -0.42 -3.65
C VAL A 317 -19.98 0.44 -2.45
N VAL A 318 -20.89 1.29 -1.97
CA VAL A 318 -20.60 2.13 -0.82
C VAL A 318 -20.52 1.33 0.48
N LEU A 319 -21.31 0.27 0.63
CA LEU A 319 -21.24 -0.61 1.80
C LEU A 319 -19.92 -1.41 1.83
N GLU A 320 -19.44 -1.87 0.69
CA GLU A 320 -18.12 -2.51 0.57
C GLU A 320 -17.01 -1.53 0.92
N PHE A 321 -17.10 -0.30 0.39
CA PHE A 321 -16.19 0.78 0.74
C PHE A 321 -16.20 1.08 2.23
N LEU A 322 -17.39 1.14 2.84
CA LEU A 322 -17.56 1.38 4.26
C LEU A 322 -16.86 0.30 5.09
N VAL A 323 -17.07 -0.98 4.77
CA VAL A 323 -16.47 -2.10 5.52
C VAL A 323 -14.95 -2.06 5.40
N CYS A 324 -14.42 -1.98 4.18
CA CYS A 324 -12.97 -2.03 3.96
C CYS A 324 -12.27 -0.79 4.54
N THR A 325 -12.85 0.40 4.37
CA THR A 325 -12.31 1.65 4.91
C THR A 325 -12.39 1.68 6.43
N SER A 326 -13.46 1.14 7.03
CA SER A 326 -13.58 1.04 8.49
C SER A 326 -12.48 0.17 9.09
N MET A 327 -12.22 -0.99 8.47
CA MET A 327 -11.18 -1.92 8.92
C MET A 327 -9.77 -1.34 8.74
N SER A 328 -9.47 -0.81 7.55
CA SER A 328 -8.19 -0.15 7.26
C SER A 328 -7.93 1.05 8.19
N GLY A 329 -8.96 1.85 8.44
CA GLY A 329 -8.89 2.98 9.35
C GLY A 329 -8.63 2.56 10.79
N PHE A 330 -9.32 1.52 11.28
CA PHE A 330 -9.09 0.97 12.61
C PHE A 330 -7.65 0.46 12.79
N ILE A 331 -7.14 -0.28 11.82
CA ILE A 331 -5.74 -0.75 11.82
C ILE A 331 -4.77 0.42 11.83
N SER A 332 -5.04 1.46 11.03
CA SER A 332 -4.21 2.67 10.99
C SER A 332 -4.18 3.39 12.34
N LEU A 333 -5.33 3.54 13.02
CA LEU A 333 -5.40 4.12 14.37
C LEU A 333 -4.57 3.31 15.37
N GLU A 334 -4.67 1.98 15.33
CA GLU A 334 -3.87 1.08 16.17
C GLU A 334 -2.35 1.26 15.97
N THR A 335 -1.90 1.58 14.75
CA THR A 335 -0.47 1.85 14.48
C THR A 335 -0.01 3.25 14.89
N ILE A 336 -0.93 4.21 14.92
CA ILE A 336 -0.65 5.62 15.19
C ILE A 336 -0.51 5.89 16.69
N PHE A 337 -1.40 5.30 17.51
CA PHE A 337 -1.43 5.55 18.95
C PHE A 337 -0.32 4.75 19.67
N PRO A 338 0.53 5.43 20.46
CA PRO A 338 1.58 4.75 21.22
C PRO A 338 0.94 3.83 22.28
N ARG A 339 1.38 2.57 22.30
CA ARG A 339 1.06 1.62 23.38
C ARG A 339 2.06 1.75 24.52
N ALA A 340 1.65 1.29 25.70
CA ALA A 340 2.50 1.23 26.89
C ALA A 340 3.72 0.32 26.66
N GLU A 341 3.52 -0.78 25.93
CA GLU A 341 4.60 -1.65 25.45
C GLU A 341 4.80 -1.45 23.94
N PRO A 342 6.04 -1.25 23.45
CA PRO A 342 6.30 -1.12 22.03
C PRO A 342 6.03 -2.45 21.31
N ARG A 343 5.20 -2.40 20.26
CA ARG A 343 4.99 -3.56 19.38
C ARG A 343 6.29 -4.07 18.79
N SER A 344 6.40 -5.38 18.64
CA SER A 344 7.50 -6.02 17.92
C SER A 344 7.57 -5.53 16.46
N GLY A 345 8.71 -5.74 15.80
CA GLY A 345 8.85 -5.42 14.38
C GLY A 345 7.84 -6.18 13.50
N SER A 346 7.61 -7.46 13.81
CA SER A 346 6.68 -8.35 13.12
C SER A 346 5.22 -7.92 13.29
N GLU A 347 4.79 -7.55 14.51
CA GLU A 347 3.43 -7.06 14.75
C GLU A 347 3.13 -5.78 13.96
N LYS A 348 4.08 -4.84 13.88
CA LYS A 348 3.93 -3.62 13.08
C LYS A 348 3.83 -3.94 11.60
N LEU A 349 4.61 -4.90 11.12
CA LEU A 349 4.60 -5.36 9.74
C LEU A 349 3.27 -6.05 9.39
N LEU A 350 2.78 -6.94 10.25
CA LEU A 350 1.50 -7.64 10.10
C LEU A 350 0.32 -6.65 10.07
N LEU A 351 0.27 -5.70 10.99
CA LEU A 351 -0.78 -4.67 10.99
C LEU A 351 -0.75 -3.84 9.70
N ARG A 352 0.45 -3.43 9.26
CA ARG A 352 0.60 -2.72 7.99
C ARG A 352 0.07 -3.54 6.82
N GLN A 353 0.43 -4.83 6.75
CA GLN A 353 -0.04 -5.73 5.70
C GLN A 353 -1.56 -5.92 5.71
N LEU A 354 -2.17 -6.05 6.90
CA LEU A 354 -3.62 -6.14 7.02
C LEU A 354 -4.29 -4.86 6.51
N GLY A 355 -3.77 -3.68 6.87
CA GLY A 355 -4.26 -2.40 6.38
C GLY A 355 -4.15 -2.29 4.85
N ASP A 356 -2.99 -2.63 4.30
CA ASP A 356 -2.73 -2.63 2.86
C ASP A 356 -3.64 -3.64 2.14
N SER A 357 -3.93 -4.79 2.76
CA SER A 357 -4.87 -5.80 2.23
C SER A 357 -6.29 -5.26 2.13
N PHE A 358 -6.81 -4.64 3.19
CA PHE A 358 -8.15 -4.04 3.16
C PHE A 358 -8.24 -2.88 2.17
N ASN A 359 -7.21 -2.05 2.05
CA ASN A 359 -7.17 -1.01 1.01
C ASN A 359 -7.15 -1.60 -0.40
N THR A 360 -6.38 -2.67 -0.62
CA THR A 360 -6.33 -3.37 -1.91
C THR A 360 -7.68 -3.98 -2.25
N LEU A 361 -8.32 -4.66 -1.29
CA LEU A 361 -9.65 -5.24 -1.44
C LEU A 361 -10.68 -4.16 -1.78
N ASN A 362 -10.65 -3.03 -1.07
CA ASN A 362 -11.54 -1.89 -1.32
C ASN A 362 -11.49 -1.43 -2.79
N SER A 363 -10.27 -1.29 -3.31
CA SER A 363 -10.04 -0.85 -4.70
C SER A 363 -10.27 -1.97 -5.74
N SER A 364 -10.45 -3.23 -5.34
CA SER A 364 -10.60 -4.36 -6.26
C SER A 364 -12.04 -4.90 -6.39
N VAL A 365 -12.86 -4.79 -5.34
CA VAL A 365 -14.14 -5.53 -5.24
C VAL A 365 -15.27 -4.90 -6.07
N ASN A 366 -15.19 -3.61 -6.40
CA ASN A 366 -16.24 -2.85 -7.11
C ASN A 366 -16.82 -3.57 -8.35
N ILE A 367 -15.98 -4.27 -9.13
CA ILE A 367 -16.42 -5.02 -10.33
C ILE A 367 -17.36 -6.19 -9.98
N ALA A 368 -17.12 -6.88 -8.87
CA ALA A 368 -17.94 -8.02 -8.42
C ALA A 368 -19.37 -7.55 -8.12
N THR A 369 -19.48 -6.37 -7.53
CA THR A 369 -20.71 -5.67 -7.18
C THR A 369 -21.48 -5.26 -8.43
N TYR A 370 -20.78 -4.69 -9.40
CA TYR A 370 -21.37 -4.33 -10.69
C TYR A 370 -21.92 -5.58 -11.40
N PHE A 371 -21.17 -6.67 -11.38
CA PHE A 371 -21.56 -7.91 -12.03
C PHE A 371 -22.74 -8.59 -11.32
N SER A 372 -22.73 -8.67 -10.00
CA SER A 372 -23.79 -9.31 -9.21
C SER A 372 -25.09 -8.51 -9.27
N SER A 373 -25.00 -7.19 -9.13
CA SER A 373 -26.15 -6.34 -8.80
C SER A 373 -26.75 -5.61 -9.99
N TRP A 374 -26.03 -5.45 -11.11
CA TRP A 374 -26.52 -4.69 -12.27
C TRP A 374 -26.57 -5.52 -13.57
N GLN A 375 -27.78 -5.80 -14.05
CA GLN A 375 -28.02 -6.57 -15.28
C GLN A 375 -27.53 -5.90 -16.58
N PRO A 376 -27.83 -4.61 -16.87
CA PRO A 376 -27.23 -3.91 -18.02
C PRO A 376 -25.69 -3.90 -18.08
N PHE A 377 -24.99 -3.86 -16.94
CA PHE A 377 -23.54 -4.00 -16.88
C PHE A 377 -23.10 -5.36 -17.42
N ARG A 378 -23.67 -6.46 -16.89
CA ARG A 378 -23.44 -7.83 -17.40
C ARG A 378 -23.75 -7.98 -18.88
N ARG A 379 -24.87 -7.43 -19.34
CA ARG A 379 -25.24 -7.49 -20.77
C ARG A 379 -24.22 -6.77 -21.64
N SER A 380 -23.70 -5.64 -21.20
CA SER A 380 -22.66 -4.88 -21.91
C SER A 380 -21.33 -5.63 -21.96
N PHE A 381 -20.96 -6.28 -20.86
CA PHE A 381 -19.82 -7.20 -20.79
C PHE A 381 -19.96 -8.36 -21.78
N MET A 382 -21.08 -9.09 -21.72
CA MET A 382 -21.33 -10.24 -22.59
C MET A 382 -21.34 -9.86 -24.07
N LYS A 383 -21.88 -8.69 -24.43
CA LYS A 383 -21.79 -8.18 -25.82
C LYS A 383 -20.35 -7.93 -26.26
N MET A 384 -19.47 -7.53 -25.36
CA MET A 384 -18.05 -7.31 -25.67
C MET A 384 -17.30 -8.64 -25.85
N CYS A 385 -17.57 -9.63 -24.99
CA CYS A 385 -16.93 -10.95 -25.07
C CYS A 385 -17.49 -11.80 -26.22
N CYS A 386 -18.80 -11.77 -26.45
CA CYS A 386 -19.49 -12.59 -27.44
C CYS A 386 -19.74 -11.89 -28.79
N GLY A 387 -19.44 -10.59 -28.92
CA GLY A 387 -19.69 -9.79 -30.11
C GLY A 387 -18.77 -10.10 -31.30
N LYS A 388 -17.65 -10.81 -31.08
CA LYS A 388 -16.74 -11.23 -32.16
C LYS A 388 -17.23 -12.46 -32.93
N THR A 389 -18.19 -13.24 -32.40
CA THR A 389 -18.59 -14.51 -33.03
C THR A 389 -19.77 -14.39 -34.00
N ARG A 390 -20.49 -13.26 -34.01
CA ARG A 390 -21.71 -13.10 -34.83
C ARG A 390 -21.51 -12.30 -36.13
N SER A 391 -20.41 -11.57 -36.27
CA SER A 391 -20.15 -10.78 -37.49
C SER A 391 -19.61 -11.60 -38.67
N SER A 392 -18.93 -12.74 -38.43
CA SER A 392 -18.45 -13.61 -39.53
C SER A 392 -19.52 -14.50 -40.16
N ARG A 393 -20.65 -14.76 -39.49
CA ARG A 393 -21.72 -15.59 -40.07
C ARG A 393 -22.64 -14.84 -41.03
N ASN A 394 -22.86 -13.54 -40.80
CA ASN A 394 -23.73 -12.75 -41.68
C ASN A 394 -23.03 -12.28 -42.95
N HIS A 395 -21.69 -12.12 -42.96
CA HIS A 395 -20.98 -11.78 -44.19
C HIS A 395 -20.84 -12.98 -45.14
N GLN A 396 -20.68 -14.20 -44.61
CA GLN A 396 -20.63 -15.41 -45.44
C GLN A 396 -22.00 -15.77 -46.04
N GLN A 397 -23.10 -15.60 -45.30
CA GLN A 397 -24.45 -15.84 -45.83
C GLN A 397 -24.89 -14.82 -46.89
N THR A 398 -24.33 -13.61 -46.90
CA THR A 398 -24.68 -12.61 -47.93
C THR A 398 -23.91 -12.83 -49.23
N ILE A 399 -22.71 -13.41 -49.16
CA ILE A 399 -21.91 -13.79 -50.33
C ILE A 399 -22.47 -15.06 -50.98
N ASP A 400 -22.83 -16.08 -50.19
CA ASP A 400 -23.40 -17.33 -50.73
C ASP A 400 -24.80 -17.14 -51.37
N LEU A 401 -25.53 -16.08 -51.02
CA LEU A 401 -26.84 -15.76 -51.65
C LEU A 401 -26.71 -14.97 -52.95
N GLN A 402 -25.57 -14.30 -53.20
CA GLN A 402 -25.34 -13.60 -54.48
C GLN A 402 -24.80 -14.55 -55.55
N ASP A 403 -24.00 -15.55 -55.18
CA ASP A 403 -23.43 -16.55 -56.10
C ASP A 403 -24.42 -17.64 -56.56
N ILE A 404 -25.64 -17.69 -56.01
CA ILE A 404 -26.71 -18.60 -56.46
C ILE A 404 -27.65 -17.92 -57.48
N THR A 405 -27.50 -16.61 -57.72
CA THR A 405 -28.37 -15.83 -58.62
C THR A 405 -27.71 -15.32 -59.91
N THR A 406 -26.55 -15.85 -60.27
CA THR A 406 -25.90 -15.67 -61.58
C THR A 406 -25.60 -17.02 -62.18
#